data_AF-A0A3N0YFL4-F1
#
_entry.id   AF-A0A3N0YFL4-F1
#
_cell.length_a   1.000
_cell.length_b   1.000
_cell.length_c   1.000
_cell.angle_alpha   90.00
_cell.angle_beta   90.00
_cell.angle_gamma   90.00
#
_symmetry.space_group_name_H-M   'P 1'
#
loop_
_entity.id
_entity.type
_entity.pdbx_description
1 polymer ?
#
loop_
_entity_poly.entity_id
_entity_poly.type
_entity_poly.pdbx_seq_one_letter_code
_entity_poly.pdbx_strand_id
1 'polypeptide(L)'
;MGTDLTYNFVFKVVLIGESGVGKSNLLSRFTKNEFNHDSRTTIGVEFSTRSIQVDNITIKAQIWDTAGLERYRAITSAYYRGAVGALLVYDVTKHLTYENVERWLKELYDHADPHIVVMLVGNKSDLGNVRTVPTEEAKDFAAIHQKVASKEVTRGSISAVTLGQTLGPTSEFKEERQSCCKS
;
A
#
# COMPACT_ATOMS: atom_id res chain seq x y z
N MET A 1 2.43 -5.78 34.61
CA MET A 1 2.22 -6.97 33.76
C MET A 1 1.68 -6.45 32.44
N GLY A 2 2.47 -6.54 31.36
CA GLY A 2 2.11 -5.96 30.07
C GLY A 2 0.90 -6.69 29.49
N THR A 3 -0.15 -5.95 29.12
CA THR A 3 -1.25 -6.49 28.34
C THR A 3 -0.71 -6.83 26.96
N ASP A 4 -0.33 -8.09 26.78
CA ASP A 4 -0.07 -8.63 25.45
C ASP A 4 -1.40 -8.53 24.69
N LEU A 5 -1.53 -7.49 23.87
CA LEU A 5 -2.69 -7.34 22.99
C LEU A 5 -2.67 -8.56 22.08
N THR A 6 -3.52 -9.55 22.37
CA THR A 6 -3.71 -10.71 21.52
C THR A 6 -4.22 -10.22 20.17
N TYR A 7 -3.31 -10.12 19.20
CA TYR A 7 -3.65 -9.75 17.84
C TYR A 7 -4.25 -10.97 17.15
N ASN A 8 -5.34 -10.76 16.43
CA ASN A 8 -6.02 -11.81 15.68
C ASN A 8 -5.30 -12.09 14.36
N PHE A 9 -4.72 -11.05 13.75
CA PHE A 9 -4.02 -11.16 12.46
C PHE A 9 -2.77 -10.28 12.41
N VAL A 10 -1.79 -10.70 11.61
CA VAL A 10 -0.61 -9.91 11.26
C VAL A 10 -0.57 -9.74 9.75
N PHE A 11 -0.59 -8.50 9.28
CA PHE A 11 -0.54 -8.19 7.85
C PHE A 11 0.78 -7.54 7.49
N LYS A 12 1.55 -8.19 6.63
CA LYS A 12 2.76 -7.64 6.04
C LYS A 12 2.40 -6.79 4.81
N VAL A 13 2.73 -5.50 4.88
CA VAL A 13 2.50 -4.52 3.82
C VAL A 13 3.82 -3.89 3.39
N VAL A 14 4.05 -3.74 2.10
CA VAL A 14 5.26 -3.09 1.55
C VAL A 14 4.90 -1.75 0.91
N LEU A 15 5.71 -0.72 1.13
CA LEU A 15 5.62 0.57 0.43
C LEU A 15 6.61 0.57 -0.73
N ILE A 16 6.13 0.79 -1.95
CA ILE A 16 6.94 0.81 -3.17
C ILE A 16 6.66 2.07 -4.00
N GLY A 17 7.58 2.43 -4.88
CA GLY A 17 7.48 3.60 -5.76
C GLY A 17 8.77 4.41 -5.81
N GLU A 18 8.79 5.44 -6.65
CA GLU A 18 9.99 6.26 -6.91
C GLU A 18 10.55 6.97 -5.67
N SER A 19 11.81 7.41 -5.75
CA SER A 19 12.44 8.21 -4.70
C SER A 19 11.78 9.60 -4.62
N GLY A 20 11.58 10.10 -3.40
CA GLY A 20 11.02 11.44 -3.17
C GLY A 20 9.50 11.60 -3.35
N VAL A 21 8.78 10.52 -3.67
CA VAL A 21 7.29 10.53 -3.72
C VAL A 21 6.65 10.69 -2.33
N GLY A 22 7.38 10.34 -1.26
CA GLY A 22 6.97 10.55 0.12
C GLY A 22 6.56 9.30 0.91
N LYS A 23 7.01 8.10 0.53
CA LYS A 23 6.74 6.83 1.23
C LYS A 23 7.09 6.87 2.73
N SER A 24 8.30 7.29 3.07
CA SER A 24 8.76 7.40 4.47
C SER A 24 7.98 8.44 5.26
N ASN A 25 7.56 9.53 4.62
CA ASN A 25 6.69 10.53 5.25
C ASN A 25 5.28 9.98 5.48
N LEU A 26 4.73 9.20 4.54
CA LEU A 26 3.44 8.50 4.74
C LEU A 26 3.54 7.49 5.88
N LEU A 27 4.63 6.72 5.97
CA LEU A 27 4.86 5.78 7.07
C LEU A 27 4.98 6.50 8.42
N SER A 28 5.77 7.57 8.46
CA SER A 28 5.99 8.38 9.68
C SER A 28 4.68 9.02 10.15
N ARG A 29 3.88 9.55 9.22
CA ARG A 29 2.54 10.06 9.51
C ARG A 29 1.61 8.97 10.03
N PHE A 30 1.65 7.79 9.42
CA PHE A 30 0.79 6.69 9.82
C PHE A 30 1.14 6.14 11.22
N THR A 31 2.42 6.09 11.57
CA THR A 31 2.87 5.46 12.82
C THR A 31 3.04 6.44 13.98
N LYS A 32 3.49 7.67 13.71
CA LYS A 32 3.84 8.67 14.73
C LYS A 32 3.01 9.96 14.65
N ASN A 33 2.17 10.10 13.62
CA ASN A 33 1.49 11.37 13.27
C ASN A 33 2.46 12.54 12.98
N GLU A 34 3.72 12.23 12.65
CA GLU A 34 4.79 13.21 12.43
C GLU A 34 5.01 13.50 10.94
N PHE A 35 5.34 14.75 10.62
CA PHE A 35 5.83 15.14 9.29
C PHE A 35 7.28 15.53 9.36
N ASN A 36 8.05 15.17 8.34
CA ASN A 36 9.33 15.80 8.12
C ASN A 36 9.39 16.46 6.74
N HIS A 37 9.49 17.80 6.73
CA HIS A 37 9.71 18.57 5.51
C HIS A 37 11.08 18.26 4.88
N ASP A 38 12.08 17.89 5.70
CA ASP A 38 13.44 17.54 5.30
C ASP A 38 13.62 16.02 5.22
N SER A 39 12.67 15.31 4.62
CA SER A 39 12.77 13.86 4.45
C SER A 39 13.98 13.51 3.58
N ARG A 40 15.00 12.91 4.19
CA ARG A 40 16.19 12.40 3.48
C ARG A 40 15.82 11.18 2.64
N THR A 41 16.58 10.93 1.58
CA THR A 41 16.44 9.71 0.78
C THR A 41 16.67 8.48 1.66
N THR A 42 15.74 7.53 1.64
CA THR A 42 15.87 6.27 2.38
C THR A 42 16.98 5.43 1.73
N ILE A 43 18.07 5.21 2.47
CA ILE A 43 19.25 4.46 2.02
C ILE A 43 19.06 2.93 2.23
N GLY A 44 18.04 2.53 3.02
CA GLY A 44 17.74 1.14 3.33
C GLY A 44 16.25 0.85 3.42
N VAL A 45 15.91 -0.25 4.11
CA VAL A 45 14.53 -0.64 4.39
C VAL A 45 14.20 -0.30 5.84
N GLU A 46 13.14 0.45 6.08
CA GLU A 46 12.65 0.77 7.42
C GLU A 46 11.44 -0.12 7.74
N PHE A 47 11.43 -0.71 8.93
CA PHE A 47 10.35 -1.55 9.42
C PHE A 47 9.60 -0.83 10.53
N SER A 48 8.28 -0.76 10.41
CA SER A 48 7.42 -0.22 11.45
C SER A 48 6.19 -1.10 11.67
N THR A 49 5.62 -1.02 12.87
CA THR A 49 4.40 -1.76 13.22
C THR A 49 3.35 -0.84 13.79
N ARG A 50 2.09 -1.09 13.41
CA ARG A 50 0.94 -0.42 14.01
C ARG A 50 -0.18 -1.42 14.22
N SER A 51 -0.75 -1.43 15.42
CA SER A 51 -1.98 -2.17 15.70
C SER A 51 -3.18 -1.31 15.35
N ILE A 52 -4.13 -1.88 14.63
CA ILE A 52 -5.37 -1.25 14.18
C ILE A 52 -6.52 -2.15 14.63
N GLN A 53 -7.58 -1.57 15.17
CA GLN A 53 -8.83 -2.29 15.41
C GLN A 53 -9.80 -2.05 14.25
N VAL A 54 -10.33 -3.14 13.69
CA VAL A 54 -11.36 -3.13 12.65
C VAL A 54 -12.42 -4.15 13.06
N ASP A 55 -13.67 -3.73 13.22
CA ASP A 55 -14.80 -4.62 13.57
C ASP A 55 -14.52 -5.58 14.74
N ASN A 56 -13.95 -5.06 15.83
CA ASN A 56 -13.49 -5.79 17.02
C ASN A 56 -12.34 -6.79 16.82
N ILE A 57 -11.73 -6.82 15.62
CA ILE A 57 -10.54 -7.60 15.31
C ILE A 57 -9.32 -6.70 15.46
N THR A 58 -8.32 -7.16 16.22
CA THR A 58 -7.03 -6.46 16.35
C THR A 58 -6.06 -6.97 15.30
N ILE A 59 -5.71 -6.09 14.35
CA ILE A 59 -4.79 -6.37 13.25
C ILE A 59 -3.47 -5.67 13.54
N LYS A 60 -2.37 -6.42 13.51
CA LYS A 60 -1.02 -5.88 13.57
C LYS A 60 -0.49 -5.69 12.15
N ALA A 61 -0.50 -4.44 11.66
CA ALA A 61 0.10 -4.10 10.39
C ALA A 61 1.62 -3.97 10.55
N GLN A 62 2.37 -4.74 9.76
CA GLN A 62 3.81 -4.68 9.61
C GLN A 62 4.12 -3.98 8.30
N ILE A 63 4.65 -2.77 8.36
CA ILE A 63 4.89 -1.95 7.18
C ILE A 63 6.38 -1.86 6.93
N TRP A 64 6.76 -2.18 5.70
CA TRP A 64 8.13 -2.14 5.20
C TRP A 64 8.26 -0.96 4.24
N ASP A 65 8.92 0.12 4.67
CA ASP A 65 9.30 1.22 3.79
C ASP A 65 10.57 0.88 3.03
N THR A 66 10.49 0.92 1.71
CA THR A 66 11.59 0.52 0.83
C THR A 66 12.27 1.74 0.22
N ALA A 67 13.57 1.63 -0.03
CA ALA A 67 14.30 2.65 -0.76
C ALA A 67 13.72 2.79 -2.18
N GLY A 68 13.27 4.00 -2.53
CA GLY A 68 12.78 4.30 -3.90
C GLY A 68 13.89 4.50 -4.93
N LEU A 69 15.16 4.24 -4.56
CA LEU A 69 16.28 4.39 -5.48
C LEU A 69 16.51 3.08 -6.21
N GLU A 70 16.54 3.17 -7.54
CA GLU A 70 16.71 2.02 -8.42
C GLU A 70 17.96 1.16 -8.13
N ARG A 71 19.02 1.77 -7.60
CA ARG A 71 20.26 1.07 -7.21
C ARG A 71 20.07 0.05 -6.07
N TYR A 72 18.98 0.14 -5.31
CA TYR A 72 18.68 -0.80 -4.21
C TYR A 72 17.59 -1.82 -4.55
N ARG A 73 17.07 -1.85 -5.80
CA ARG A 73 15.96 -2.73 -6.22
C ARG A 73 16.23 -4.22 -5.99
N ALA A 74 17.46 -4.68 -6.23
CA ALA A 74 17.85 -6.07 -5.99
C ALA A 74 17.74 -6.48 -4.51
N ILE A 75 17.88 -5.54 -3.59
CA ILE A 75 17.71 -5.76 -2.15
C ILE A 75 16.22 -5.69 -1.81
N THR A 76 15.47 -4.77 -2.43
CA THR A 76 14.04 -4.55 -2.21
C THR A 76 13.18 -5.77 -2.57
N SER A 77 13.51 -6.48 -3.65
CA SER A 77 12.70 -7.63 -4.12
C SER A 77 12.61 -8.77 -3.09
N ALA A 78 13.62 -8.93 -2.23
CA ALA A 78 13.61 -9.90 -1.13
C ALA A 78 12.48 -9.61 -0.11
N TYR A 79 12.08 -8.35 0.03
CA TYR A 79 11.08 -7.93 1.02
C TYR A 79 9.64 -8.15 0.56
N TYR A 80 9.39 -8.35 -0.73
CA TYR A 80 8.05 -8.61 -1.28
C TYR A 80 7.49 -9.98 -0.88
N ARG A 81 8.36 -10.96 -0.59
CA ARG A 81 7.94 -12.32 -0.20
C ARG A 81 7.11 -12.30 1.08
N GLY A 82 5.94 -12.94 1.03
CA GLY A 82 5.00 -13.01 2.16
C GLY A 82 4.29 -11.70 2.48
N ALA A 83 4.42 -10.66 1.62
CA ALA A 83 3.57 -9.48 1.72
C ALA A 83 2.16 -9.84 1.22
N VAL A 84 1.15 -9.49 2.03
CA VAL A 84 -0.27 -9.67 1.68
C VAL A 84 -0.86 -8.40 1.05
N GLY A 85 -0.17 -7.27 1.21
CA GLY A 85 -0.55 -6.01 0.57
C GLY A 85 0.65 -5.16 0.15
N ALA A 86 0.44 -4.28 -0.83
CA ALA A 86 1.41 -3.30 -1.27
C ALA A 86 0.77 -1.92 -1.45
N LEU A 87 1.48 -0.88 -1.04
CA LEU A 87 1.15 0.51 -1.30
C LEU A 87 2.11 1.02 -2.38
N LEU A 88 1.58 1.26 -3.57
CA LEU A 88 2.32 1.78 -4.72
C LEU A 88 2.14 3.29 -4.80
N VAL A 89 3.15 4.04 -4.39
CA VAL A 89 3.05 5.48 -4.17
C VAL A 89 3.67 6.28 -5.31
N TYR A 90 2.95 7.27 -5.82
CA TYR A 90 3.46 8.27 -6.76
C TYR A 90 3.18 9.70 -6.26
N ASP A 91 3.79 10.70 -6.86
CA ASP A 91 3.61 12.11 -6.55
C ASP A 91 2.73 12.77 -7.63
N VAL A 92 1.56 13.29 -7.24
CA VAL A 92 0.61 13.91 -8.20
C VAL A 92 1.18 15.15 -8.89
N THR A 93 2.24 15.75 -8.33
CA THR A 93 2.92 16.92 -8.89
C THR A 93 4.02 16.54 -9.89
N LYS A 94 4.37 15.25 -9.99
CA LYS A 94 5.45 14.77 -10.86
C LYS A 94 5.01 13.59 -11.73
N HIS A 95 4.63 13.87 -12.97
CA HIS A 95 4.19 12.87 -13.94
C HIS A 95 5.15 11.69 -14.13
N LEU A 96 6.47 11.94 -14.18
CA LEU A 96 7.48 10.88 -14.29
C LEU A 96 7.37 9.82 -13.17
N THR A 97 6.91 10.20 -11.98
CA THR A 97 6.73 9.24 -10.88
C THR A 97 5.53 8.32 -11.10
N TYR A 98 4.52 8.80 -11.83
CA TYR A 98 3.36 8.01 -12.24
C TYR A 98 3.70 7.08 -13.41
N GLU A 99 4.46 7.54 -14.42
CA GLU A 99 4.92 6.69 -15.53
C GLU A 99 5.69 5.45 -15.05
N ASN A 100 6.45 5.60 -13.96
CA ASN A 100 7.21 4.48 -13.37
C ASN A 100 6.35 3.48 -12.58
N VAL A 101 5.08 3.79 -12.28
CA VAL A 101 4.16 2.93 -11.49
C VAL A 101 4.02 1.55 -12.10
N GLU A 102 3.85 1.45 -13.43
CA GLU A 102 3.69 0.17 -14.12
C GLU A 102 4.92 -0.72 -13.96
N ARG A 103 6.12 -0.13 -14.04
CA ARG A 103 7.38 -0.83 -13.82
C ARG A 103 7.49 -1.36 -12.40
N TRP A 104 7.08 -0.58 -11.40
CA TRP A 104 7.06 -1.01 -9.99
C TRP A 104 6.01 -2.10 -9.73
N LEU A 105 4.83 -1.99 -10.35
CA LEU A 105 3.77 -2.99 -10.26
C LEU A 105 4.21 -4.33 -10.85
N LYS A 106 4.84 -4.31 -12.02
CA LYS A 106 5.39 -5.52 -12.65
C LYS A 106 6.44 -6.18 -11.75
N GLU A 107 7.38 -5.41 -11.20
CA GLU A 107 8.41 -5.96 -10.31
C GLU A 107 7.80 -6.59 -9.05
N LEU A 108 6.76 -5.97 -8.50
CA LEU A 108 6.02 -6.52 -7.36
C LEU A 108 5.41 -7.87 -7.72
N TYR A 109 4.68 -7.97 -8.83
CA TYR A 109 4.04 -9.23 -9.24
C TYR A 109 5.05 -10.32 -9.63
N ASP A 110 6.24 -9.96 -10.11
CA ASP A 110 7.30 -10.92 -10.43
C ASP A 110 7.89 -11.62 -9.18
N HIS A 111 7.69 -11.08 -7.96
CA HIS A 111 8.35 -11.54 -6.73
C HIS A 111 7.43 -11.72 -5.51
N ALA A 112 6.22 -11.16 -5.53
CA ALA A 112 5.24 -11.26 -4.46
C ALA A 112 4.26 -12.43 -4.67
N ASP A 113 3.36 -12.62 -3.71
CA ASP A 113 2.27 -13.58 -3.87
C ASP A 113 1.29 -13.12 -4.97
N PRO A 114 0.79 -14.03 -5.85
CA PRO A 114 -0.21 -13.68 -6.87
C PRO A 114 -1.51 -13.06 -6.33
N HIS A 115 -1.84 -13.27 -5.06
CA HIS A 115 -3.02 -12.73 -4.38
C HIS A 115 -2.75 -11.43 -3.62
N ILE A 116 -1.55 -10.83 -3.77
CA ILE A 116 -1.25 -9.55 -3.12
C ILE A 116 -2.24 -8.46 -3.53
N VAL A 117 -2.82 -7.78 -2.54
CA VAL A 117 -3.71 -6.64 -2.77
C VAL A 117 -2.86 -5.39 -2.95
N VAL A 118 -3.09 -4.64 -4.02
CA VAL A 118 -2.30 -3.44 -4.33
C VAL A 118 -3.17 -2.21 -4.21
N MET A 119 -2.64 -1.17 -3.57
CA MET A 119 -3.26 0.15 -3.54
C MET A 119 -2.32 1.16 -4.20
N LEU A 120 -2.76 1.75 -5.30
CA LEU A 120 -2.13 2.91 -5.93
C LEU A 120 -2.44 4.16 -5.10
N VAL A 121 -1.40 4.86 -4.67
CA VAL A 121 -1.49 6.02 -3.77
C VAL A 121 -0.91 7.26 -4.45
N GLY A 122 -1.78 8.20 -4.82
CA GLY A 122 -1.40 9.51 -5.31
C GLY A 122 -1.12 10.46 -4.15
N ASN A 123 0.15 10.63 -3.79
CA ASN A 123 0.55 11.49 -2.68
C ASN A 123 0.63 12.97 -3.10
N LYS A 124 0.56 13.86 -2.09
CA LYS A 124 0.64 15.33 -2.23
C LYS A 124 -0.56 15.95 -2.94
N SER A 125 -1.74 15.36 -2.80
CA SER A 125 -3.00 15.91 -3.34
C SER A 125 -3.35 17.32 -2.84
N ASP A 126 -2.78 17.75 -1.71
CA ASP A 126 -2.86 19.13 -1.21
C ASP A 126 -2.18 20.16 -2.15
N LEU A 127 -1.32 19.71 -3.07
CA LEU A 127 -0.64 20.53 -4.06
C LEU A 127 -1.39 20.58 -5.40
N GLY A 128 -2.73 20.63 -5.36
CA GLY A 128 -3.56 20.60 -6.56
C GLY A 128 -3.22 21.65 -7.62
N ASN A 129 -2.72 22.83 -7.21
CA ASN A 129 -2.33 23.92 -8.12
C ASN A 129 -1.14 23.59 -9.03
N VAL A 130 -0.31 22.61 -8.64
CA VAL A 130 0.87 22.17 -9.40
C VAL A 130 0.75 20.69 -9.79
N ARG A 131 -0.49 20.17 -9.82
CA ARG A 131 -0.79 18.80 -10.26
C ARG A 131 -0.39 18.63 -11.72
N THR A 132 0.32 17.55 -12.01
CA THR A 132 0.68 17.13 -13.36
C THR A 132 0.05 15.79 -13.75
N VAL A 133 -0.43 15.01 -12.78
CA VAL A 133 -1.14 13.73 -13.01
C VAL A 133 -2.65 13.92 -12.78
N PRO A 134 -3.49 13.84 -13.82
CA PRO A 134 -4.94 13.85 -13.69
C PRO A 134 -5.45 12.72 -12.79
N THR A 135 -6.48 12.99 -11.98
CA THR A 135 -7.07 11.97 -11.10
C THR A 135 -7.70 10.81 -11.88
N GLU A 136 -8.19 11.07 -13.10
CA GLU A 136 -8.79 10.02 -13.94
C GLU A 136 -7.75 9.00 -14.41
N GLU A 137 -6.51 9.40 -14.72
CA GLU A 137 -5.46 8.45 -15.12
C GLU A 137 -5.16 7.40 -14.02
N ALA A 138 -5.19 7.81 -12.75
CA ALA A 138 -5.00 6.90 -11.63
C ALA A 138 -6.18 5.93 -11.45
N LYS A 139 -7.41 6.39 -11.74
CA LYS A 139 -8.61 5.56 -11.71
C LYS A 139 -8.65 4.57 -12.88
N ASP A 140 -8.31 5.03 -14.07
CA ASP A 140 -8.25 4.22 -15.29
C ASP A 140 -7.20 3.11 -15.12
N PHE A 141 -6.03 3.45 -14.57
CA PHE A 141 -5.01 2.47 -14.22
C PHE A 141 -5.55 1.41 -13.25
N ALA A 142 -6.22 1.81 -12.17
CA ALA A 142 -6.82 0.87 -11.23
C ALA A 142 -7.94 0.02 -11.87
N ALA A 143 -8.74 0.58 -12.78
CA ALA A 143 -9.79 -0.16 -13.49
C ALA A 143 -9.22 -1.21 -14.45
N ILE A 144 -8.11 -0.90 -15.12
CA ILE A 144 -7.39 -1.84 -15.99
C ILE A 144 -6.80 -3.00 -15.16
N HIS A 145 -6.23 -2.68 -14.00
CA HIS A 145 -5.63 -3.67 -13.10
C HIS A 145 -6.61 -4.10 -12.01
N GLN A 146 -7.45 -5.12 -12.27
CA GLN A 146 -8.53 -5.61 -11.39
C GLN A 146 -8.18 -5.84 -9.89
N LYS A 147 -6.90 -5.95 -9.53
CA LYS A 147 -6.40 -6.13 -8.14
C LYS A 147 -5.80 -4.85 -7.53
N VAL A 148 -5.97 -3.72 -8.19
CA VAL A 148 -5.42 -2.41 -7.80
C VAL A 148 -6.58 -1.48 -7.44
N ALA A 149 -6.54 -0.89 -6.25
CA ALA A 149 -7.42 0.22 -5.87
C ALA A 149 -6.62 1.53 -5.89
N SER A 150 -7.22 2.65 -6.33
CA SER A 150 -6.56 3.96 -6.32
C SER A 150 -7.08 4.87 -5.21
N LYS A 151 -6.18 5.57 -4.50
CA LYS A 151 -6.53 6.62 -3.52
C LYS A 151 -5.54 7.77 -3.57
N GLU A 152 -6.02 9.00 -3.44
CA GLU A 152 -5.15 10.16 -3.25
C GLU A 152 -5.04 10.54 -1.77
N VAL A 153 -3.84 10.97 -1.34
CA VAL A 153 -3.52 11.34 0.04
C VAL A 153 -2.79 12.68 0.08
N THR A 154 -2.97 13.44 1.16
CA THR A 154 -2.27 14.72 1.38
C THR A 154 -1.00 14.50 2.19
N ARG A 155 -0.09 15.49 2.17
CA ARG A 155 1.08 15.53 3.07
C ARG A 155 0.72 15.74 4.55
N GLY A 156 -0.55 16.11 4.82
CA GLY A 156 -1.09 16.42 6.14
C GLY A 156 -1.40 15.17 6.97
N SER A 157 -2.40 15.28 7.84
CA SER A 157 -2.91 14.13 8.59
C SER A 157 -3.47 13.09 7.63
N ILE A 158 -2.97 11.85 7.74
CA ILE A 158 -3.64 10.72 7.12
C ILE A 158 -4.90 10.48 7.95
N SER A 159 -6.00 11.13 7.57
CA SER A 159 -7.33 10.64 7.93
C SER A 159 -7.33 9.18 7.53
N ALA A 160 -7.44 8.28 8.51
CA ALA A 160 -7.32 6.84 8.32
C ALA A 160 -7.95 6.47 6.98
N VAL A 161 -7.13 5.93 6.05
CA VAL A 161 -7.62 5.39 4.78
C VAL A 161 -8.78 4.50 5.17
N THR A 162 -9.99 5.02 4.98
CA THR A 162 -11.18 4.38 5.53
C THR A 162 -11.34 3.16 4.67
N LEU A 163 -10.91 2.00 5.18
CA LEU A 163 -11.04 0.69 4.53
C LEU A 163 -12.52 0.27 4.36
N GLY A 164 -13.47 1.21 4.50
CA GLY A 164 -14.91 0.99 4.49
C GLY A 164 -15.64 1.51 3.26
N GLN A 165 -14.96 1.87 2.16
CA GLN A 165 -15.64 2.11 0.89
C GLN A 165 -15.34 0.98 -0.09
N THR A 166 -16.13 -0.07 0.09
CA THR A 166 -16.68 -0.99 -0.91
C THR A 166 -15.74 -1.36 -2.06
N LEU A 167 -14.99 -2.46 -1.87
CA LEU A 167 -14.87 -3.43 -2.94
C LEU A 167 -16.31 -3.78 -3.35
N GLY A 168 -16.72 -3.37 -4.55
CA GLY A 168 -18.01 -3.76 -5.12
C GLY A 168 -18.19 -5.29 -5.10
N PRO A 169 -19.43 -5.79 -5.17
CA PRO A 169 -19.74 -7.19 -4.87
C PRO A 169 -19.03 -8.08 -5.88
N THR A 170 -17.98 -8.77 -5.43
CA THR A 170 -17.51 -9.96 -6.12
C THR A 170 -18.50 -11.06 -5.76
N SER A 171 -19.41 -11.28 -6.71
CA SER A 171 -20.19 -12.48 -6.94
C SER A 171 -19.92 -13.63 -5.97
N GLU A 172 -20.95 -13.98 -5.21
CA GLU A 172 -21.30 -15.34 -4.78
C GLU A 172 -20.15 -16.35 -4.87
N PHE A 173 -19.35 -16.44 -3.81
CA PHE A 173 -18.81 -17.73 -3.41
C PHE A 173 -20.00 -18.60 -3.02
N LYS A 174 -20.57 -19.32 -4.00
CA LYS A 174 -21.50 -20.42 -3.71
C LYS A 174 -20.72 -21.48 -2.96
N GLU A 175 -21.04 -21.52 -1.68
CA GLU A 175 -20.83 -22.61 -0.75
C GLU A 175 -21.51 -23.88 -1.29
N GLU A 176 -20.80 -24.69 -2.07
CA GLU A 176 -21.18 -26.11 -2.24
C GLU A 176 -20.64 -26.89 -1.04
N ARG A 177 -21.45 -26.91 0.02
CA ARG A 177 -21.41 -27.97 1.01
C ARG A 177 -22.35 -29.11 0.58
N GLN A 178 -21.87 -30.33 0.83
CA GLN A 178 -22.56 -31.62 0.85
C GLN A 178 -22.75 -32.31 -0.52
N SER A 179 -22.51 -33.61 -0.68
CA SER A 179 -22.51 -34.69 0.31
C SER A 179 -21.70 -35.90 -0.16
N CYS A 180 -20.97 -36.49 0.77
CA CYS A 180 -20.52 -37.88 0.70
C CYS A 180 -21.72 -38.80 1.03
N CYS A 181 -22.10 -39.74 0.15
CA CYS A 181 -22.50 -41.14 0.47
C CYS A 181 -23.25 -41.83 -0.68
N LYS A 182 -22.72 -43.01 -1.06
CA LYS A 182 -23.40 -44.29 -1.32
C LYS A 182 -24.65 -44.33 -2.22
N SER A 183 -24.56 -45.03 -3.35
CA SER A 183 -24.97 -46.44 -3.51
C SER A 183 -24.49 -46.98 -4.85
#